data_AF-A0A8W8LAH0-F1
#
_entry.id   AF-A0A8W8LAH0-F1
#
_cell.length_a   1.000
_cell.length_b   1.000
_cell.length_c   1.000
_cell.angle_alpha   90.00
_cell.angle_beta   90.00
_cell.angle_gamma   90.00
#
_symmetry.space_group_name_H-M   'P 1'
#
loop_
_entity.id
_entity.type
_entity.pdbx_description
1 polymer ?
#
loop_
_entity_poly.entity_id
_entity_poly.type
_entity_poly.pdbx_seq_one_letter_code
_entity_poly.pdbx_strand_id
1 'polypeptide(L)'
;EEYAVLVQASQTSAAKVYFPTPFLGTFAYTHNDGSSTTCGSGSVWDVCTDRQIMTVNYTQCATKQFFSTGGESYCVYYTSSGSTYYTTVLNTDSTVDFSTTYRFTCYAVTSSGSTVYASDSKGQCERSQSPTTKQSDGTGTMVFTPYVTCPFTTDEPASASSLGLIIAIVVVLLLLIIAVIVGFILYKKFKGQHKTMHQTLRENQEKVSLEELSPRDATAIDIPEKKQLEPISVPVANGVETSTCGNPPLPPIRH
;
A
#
# COMPACT_ATOMS: atom_id res chain seq x y z
N GLU A 1 -18.26 6.38 -11.53
CA GLU A 1 -17.00 7.17 -11.64
C GLU A 1 -16.06 6.43 -12.58
N GLU A 2 -14.86 6.95 -12.87
CA GLU A 2 -13.81 6.22 -13.59
C GLU A 2 -12.73 5.83 -12.59
N TYR A 3 -12.26 4.58 -12.60
CA TYR A 3 -11.16 4.16 -11.73
C TYR A 3 -10.39 2.97 -12.30
N ALA A 4 -9.11 2.89 -11.93
CA ALA A 4 -8.21 1.79 -12.24
C ALA A 4 -7.72 1.10 -10.96
N VAL A 5 -7.31 -0.17 -11.06
CA VAL A 5 -6.81 -0.97 -9.94
C VAL A 5 -5.39 -1.43 -10.27
N LEU A 6 -4.49 -1.37 -9.28
CA LEU A 6 -3.12 -1.84 -9.40
C LEU A 6 -2.92 -3.03 -8.47
N VAL A 7 -2.39 -4.13 -9.01
CA VAL A 7 -2.05 -5.35 -8.26
C VAL A 7 -0.56 -5.61 -8.42
N GLN A 8 0.15 -5.82 -7.30
CA GLN A 8 1.56 -6.18 -7.34
C GLN A 8 1.74 -7.57 -7.96
N ALA A 9 2.59 -7.71 -8.98
CA ALA A 9 2.70 -8.92 -9.80
C ALA A 9 3.05 -10.19 -9.00
N SER A 10 3.76 -10.08 -7.88
CA SER A 10 4.08 -11.20 -6.98
C SER A 10 3.00 -11.53 -5.94
N GLN A 11 1.88 -10.78 -5.92
CA GLN A 11 0.82 -10.86 -4.91
C GLN A 11 -0.57 -11.07 -5.53
N THR A 12 -0.67 -11.49 -6.80
CA THR A 12 -1.96 -11.65 -7.51
C THR A 12 -2.95 -12.57 -6.81
N SER A 13 -2.49 -13.67 -6.21
CA SER A 13 -3.33 -14.58 -5.42
C SER A 13 -3.72 -14.00 -4.04
N ALA A 14 -2.85 -13.19 -3.43
CA ALA A 14 -3.13 -12.51 -2.16
C ALA A 14 -4.05 -11.28 -2.32
N ALA A 15 -4.13 -10.72 -3.52
CA ALA A 15 -5.03 -9.62 -3.87
C ALA A 15 -6.48 -10.07 -4.13
N LYS A 16 -6.79 -11.37 -4.01
CA LYS A 16 -8.14 -11.90 -4.17
C LYS A 16 -9.08 -11.36 -3.09
N VAL A 17 -10.19 -10.78 -3.53
CA VAL A 17 -11.36 -10.44 -2.70
C VAL A 17 -12.55 -11.29 -3.15
N TYR A 18 -13.64 -11.31 -2.39
CA TYR A 18 -14.85 -11.96 -2.86
C TYR A 18 -15.58 -11.12 -3.91
N PHE A 19 -16.30 -11.78 -4.82
CA PHE A 19 -17.21 -11.11 -5.75
C PHE A 19 -18.39 -10.44 -5.02
N PRO A 20 -18.94 -9.33 -5.57
CA PRO A 20 -20.15 -8.73 -5.04
C PRO A 20 -21.36 -9.64 -5.27
N THR A 21 -22.40 -9.46 -4.45
CA THR A 21 -23.59 -10.33 -4.40
C THR A 21 -24.21 -10.69 -5.75
N PRO A 22 -24.35 -9.78 -6.74
CA PRO A 22 -24.89 -10.13 -8.06
C PRO A 22 -24.11 -11.23 -8.80
N PHE A 23 -22.80 -11.35 -8.57
CA PHE A 23 -21.98 -12.39 -9.20
C PHE A 23 -21.90 -13.69 -8.39
N LEU A 24 -22.48 -13.78 -7.19
CA LEU A 24 -22.40 -14.99 -6.34
C LEU A 24 -23.39 -16.08 -6.77
N GLY A 25 -23.11 -16.71 -7.91
CA GLY A 25 -23.90 -17.81 -8.46
C GLY A 25 -23.14 -18.67 -9.47
N THR A 26 -23.80 -19.77 -9.85
CA THR A 26 -23.48 -20.52 -11.07
C THR A 26 -24.60 -20.25 -12.05
N PHE A 27 -24.27 -19.77 -13.24
CA PHE A 27 -25.22 -19.19 -14.18
C PHE A 27 -25.16 -19.86 -15.55
N ALA A 28 -26.30 -19.90 -16.25
CA ALA A 28 -26.32 -19.82 -17.70
C ALA A 28 -26.08 -18.37 -18.11
N TYR A 29 -25.34 -18.11 -19.18
CA TYR A 29 -25.19 -16.75 -19.69
C TYR A 29 -25.33 -16.66 -21.22
N THR A 30 -25.88 -15.54 -21.68
CA THR A 30 -25.71 -15.06 -23.05
C THR A 30 -24.73 -13.89 -23.06
N HIS A 31 -24.08 -13.68 -24.20
CA HIS A 31 -23.21 -12.55 -24.48
C HIS A 31 -23.68 -11.88 -25.77
N ASN A 32 -23.76 -10.55 -25.82
CA ASN A 32 -24.11 -9.79 -27.02
C ASN A 32 -23.02 -8.77 -27.34
N ASP A 33 -22.42 -8.87 -28.53
CA ASP A 33 -21.30 -8.03 -28.97
C ASP A 33 -21.74 -6.67 -29.57
N GLY A 34 -23.03 -6.34 -29.49
CA GLY A 34 -23.68 -5.20 -30.13
C GLY A 34 -24.26 -5.50 -31.52
N SER A 35 -23.95 -6.66 -32.11
CA SER A 35 -24.43 -7.12 -33.43
C SER A 35 -25.01 -8.53 -33.39
N SER A 36 -24.38 -9.44 -32.64
CA SER A 36 -24.73 -10.85 -32.52
C SER A 36 -24.85 -11.28 -31.06
N THR A 37 -25.69 -12.28 -30.79
CA THR A 37 -25.77 -12.95 -29.49
C THR A 37 -25.09 -14.31 -29.58
N THR A 38 -24.14 -14.55 -28.69
CA THR A 38 -23.44 -15.82 -28.49
C THR A 38 -23.70 -16.36 -27.08
N CYS A 39 -23.30 -17.62 -26.84
CA CYS A 39 -23.60 -18.37 -25.61
C CYS A 39 -25.12 -18.54 -25.37
N GLY A 40 -25.49 -19.32 -24.35
CA GLY A 40 -26.91 -19.52 -24.00
C GLY A 40 -27.15 -20.59 -22.96
N SER A 41 -28.30 -21.26 -23.06
CA SER A 41 -28.68 -22.35 -22.15
C SER A 41 -27.70 -23.53 -22.26
N GLY A 42 -26.82 -23.66 -21.27
CA GLY A 42 -25.74 -24.65 -21.24
C GLY A 42 -24.33 -24.05 -21.22
N SER A 43 -24.17 -22.74 -21.47
CA SER A 43 -22.92 -22.02 -21.27
C SER A 43 -22.78 -21.66 -19.79
N VAL A 44 -21.94 -22.39 -19.05
CA VAL A 44 -21.79 -22.21 -17.61
C VAL A 44 -20.74 -21.15 -17.27
N TRP A 45 -21.14 -20.23 -16.40
CA TRP A 45 -20.27 -19.30 -15.67
C TRP A 45 -20.38 -19.62 -14.19
N ASP A 46 -19.28 -19.96 -13.53
CA ASP A 46 -19.28 -20.35 -12.11
C ASP A 46 -18.44 -19.40 -11.24
N VAL A 47 -19.04 -18.99 -10.11
CA VAL A 47 -18.42 -18.24 -9.01
C VAL A 47 -18.68 -18.95 -7.66
N CYS A 48 -19.30 -20.13 -7.66
CA CYS A 48 -19.65 -20.85 -6.44
C CYS A 48 -18.61 -21.87 -5.99
N THR A 49 -17.75 -22.36 -6.88
CA THR A 49 -16.63 -23.24 -6.50
C THR A 49 -15.61 -22.50 -5.61
N ASP A 50 -15.25 -21.26 -5.97
CA ASP A 50 -14.50 -20.32 -5.13
C ASP A 50 -15.10 -18.92 -5.32
N ARG A 51 -15.66 -18.32 -4.26
CA ARG A 51 -16.32 -17.00 -4.30
C ARG A 51 -15.37 -15.83 -4.63
N GLN A 52 -14.07 -16.08 -4.79
CA GLN A 52 -13.06 -15.12 -5.23
C GLN A 52 -12.64 -15.29 -6.70
N ILE A 53 -13.07 -16.38 -7.36
CA ILE A 53 -12.66 -16.77 -8.71
C ILE A 53 -13.92 -16.95 -9.57
N MET A 54 -13.92 -16.37 -10.78
CA MET A 54 -14.91 -16.71 -11.79
C MET A 54 -14.28 -17.63 -12.84
N THR A 55 -15.03 -18.64 -13.26
CA THR A 55 -14.62 -19.58 -14.31
C THR A 55 -15.69 -19.69 -15.38
N VAL A 56 -15.26 -19.86 -16.63
CA VAL A 56 -16.12 -20.01 -17.80
C VAL A 56 -15.65 -21.20 -18.62
N ASN A 57 -16.56 -22.12 -18.90
CA ASN A 57 -16.21 -23.31 -19.68
C ASN A 57 -16.28 -23.00 -21.19
N TYR A 58 -15.13 -22.69 -21.80
CA TYR A 58 -15.07 -22.40 -23.24
C TYR A 58 -15.39 -23.58 -24.17
N THR A 59 -15.49 -24.83 -23.66
CA THR A 59 -16.03 -25.95 -24.45
C THR A 59 -17.55 -25.86 -24.65
N GLN A 60 -18.25 -25.10 -23.80
CA GLN A 60 -19.69 -24.85 -23.88
C GLN A 60 -20.03 -23.53 -24.59
N CYS A 61 -19.11 -22.54 -24.57
CA CYS A 61 -19.19 -21.36 -25.41
C CYS A 61 -17.79 -20.82 -25.72
N ALA A 62 -17.40 -20.81 -27.00
CA ALA A 62 -16.09 -20.33 -27.44
C ALA A 62 -15.89 -18.79 -27.37
N THR A 63 -16.88 -18.03 -26.88
CA THR A 63 -16.77 -16.58 -26.72
C THR A 63 -15.92 -16.25 -25.50
N LYS A 64 -14.70 -15.73 -25.74
CA LYS A 64 -13.80 -15.26 -24.69
C LYS A 64 -14.49 -14.23 -23.78
N GLN A 65 -14.33 -14.40 -22.47
CA GLN A 65 -14.79 -13.50 -21.41
C GLN A 65 -13.56 -12.93 -20.67
N PHE A 66 -13.74 -11.81 -19.95
CA PHE A 66 -12.69 -11.12 -19.17
C PHE A 66 -11.32 -11.01 -19.88
N PHE A 67 -11.36 -10.84 -21.21
CA PHE A 67 -10.20 -10.81 -22.12
C PHE A 67 -9.17 -11.94 -21.84
N SER A 68 -9.66 -13.16 -21.58
CA SER A 68 -8.85 -14.35 -21.26
C SER A 68 -8.99 -15.46 -22.30
N THR A 69 -7.90 -16.21 -22.47
CA THR A 69 -7.84 -17.48 -23.22
C THR A 69 -8.07 -18.71 -22.35
N GLY A 70 -7.68 -18.68 -21.07
CA GLY A 70 -7.85 -19.79 -20.14
C GLY A 70 -9.27 -19.92 -19.56
N GLY A 71 -10.03 -18.83 -19.45
CA GLY A 71 -11.39 -18.87 -18.92
C GLY A 71 -11.46 -18.85 -17.39
N GLU A 72 -10.45 -18.30 -16.71
CA GLU A 72 -10.45 -18.02 -15.28
C GLU A 72 -10.06 -16.55 -15.01
N SER A 73 -10.71 -15.91 -14.03
CA SER A 73 -10.23 -14.63 -13.49
C SER A 73 -10.53 -14.44 -12.00
N TYR A 74 -9.70 -13.64 -11.32
CA TYR A 74 -9.81 -13.35 -9.88
C TYR A 74 -10.53 -12.01 -9.66
N CYS A 75 -11.45 -11.94 -8.70
CA CYS A 75 -11.93 -10.64 -8.20
C CYS A 75 -10.79 -9.97 -7.41
N VAL A 76 -10.38 -8.76 -7.81
CA VAL A 76 -9.33 -8.01 -7.11
C VAL A 76 -9.83 -6.73 -6.46
N TYR A 77 -10.97 -6.21 -6.90
CA TYR A 77 -11.65 -5.07 -6.29
C TYR A 77 -13.09 -4.97 -6.77
N TYR A 78 -13.98 -4.44 -5.93
CA TYR A 78 -15.25 -3.90 -6.41
C TYR A 78 -15.67 -2.68 -5.59
N THR A 79 -16.53 -1.85 -6.19
CA THR A 79 -17.26 -0.76 -5.53
C THR A 79 -18.70 -0.74 -6.04
N SER A 80 -19.55 0.14 -5.52
CA SER A 80 -20.95 0.27 -6.00
C SER A 80 -21.43 1.72 -6.04
N SER A 81 -22.35 2.00 -6.96
CA SER A 81 -23.09 3.25 -7.05
C SER A 81 -24.55 2.94 -7.34
N GLY A 82 -25.44 3.26 -6.40
CA GLY A 82 -26.83 2.79 -6.43
C GLY A 82 -26.89 1.25 -6.41
N SER A 83 -27.62 0.66 -7.36
CA SER A 83 -27.71 -0.80 -7.54
C SER A 83 -26.63 -1.39 -8.45
N THR A 84 -25.73 -0.57 -9.00
CA THR A 84 -24.68 -1.03 -9.92
C THR A 84 -23.38 -1.26 -9.17
N TYR A 85 -22.83 -2.45 -9.30
CA TYR A 85 -21.50 -2.82 -8.82
C TYR A 85 -20.49 -2.69 -9.96
N TYR A 86 -19.37 -2.05 -9.69
CA TYR A 86 -18.22 -1.99 -10.59
C TYR A 86 -17.18 -2.95 -10.04
N THR A 87 -16.83 -3.98 -10.81
CA THR A 87 -16.02 -5.12 -10.38
C THR A 87 -14.81 -5.26 -11.28
N THR A 88 -13.62 -5.10 -10.73
CA THR A 88 -12.37 -5.33 -11.47
C THR A 88 -11.90 -6.75 -11.24
N VAL A 89 -11.72 -7.49 -12.33
CA VAL A 89 -11.14 -8.83 -12.33
C VAL A 89 -9.77 -8.86 -12.98
N LEU A 90 -8.92 -9.77 -12.51
CA LEU A 90 -7.59 -10.05 -13.04
C LEU A 90 -7.63 -11.37 -13.82
N ASN A 91 -7.35 -11.30 -15.13
CA ASN A 91 -7.15 -12.47 -15.99
C ASN A 91 -5.93 -13.27 -15.47
N THR A 92 -6.08 -14.59 -15.29
CA THR A 92 -5.02 -15.45 -14.72
C THR A 92 -4.11 -16.08 -15.77
N ASP A 93 -4.34 -15.85 -17.06
CA ASP A 93 -3.49 -16.29 -18.17
C ASP A 93 -2.00 -15.96 -17.91
N SER A 94 -1.10 -16.92 -18.14
CA SER A 94 0.34 -16.75 -17.89
C SER A 94 0.95 -15.59 -18.69
N THR A 95 0.39 -15.31 -19.86
CA THR A 95 0.74 -14.16 -20.72
C THR A 95 -0.53 -13.49 -21.23
N VAL A 96 -0.42 -12.20 -21.57
CA VAL A 96 -1.47 -11.44 -22.27
C VAL A 96 -0.81 -10.63 -23.38
N ASP A 97 -1.51 -10.47 -24.50
CA ASP A 97 -0.99 -9.84 -25.73
C ASP A 97 -1.30 -8.34 -25.83
N PHE A 98 -2.13 -7.80 -24.93
CA PHE A 98 -2.64 -6.42 -24.93
C PHE A 98 -3.31 -5.98 -26.25
N SER A 99 -3.82 -6.93 -27.03
CA SER A 99 -4.56 -6.71 -28.28
C SER A 99 -5.89 -7.49 -28.28
N THR A 100 -5.87 -8.79 -27.98
CA THR A 100 -7.03 -9.67 -27.82
C THR A 100 -7.23 -10.19 -26.40
N THR A 101 -6.18 -10.11 -25.57
CA THR A 101 -6.17 -10.51 -24.15
C THR A 101 -5.57 -9.41 -23.29
N TYR A 102 -6.13 -9.20 -22.10
CA TYR A 102 -5.75 -8.10 -21.22
C TYR A 102 -5.68 -8.59 -19.77
N ARG A 103 -4.81 -7.96 -18.98
CA ARG A 103 -4.57 -8.39 -17.58
C ARG A 103 -5.75 -8.07 -16.65
N PHE A 104 -6.50 -7.02 -16.93
CA PHE A 104 -7.65 -6.59 -16.14
C PHE A 104 -8.88 -6.38 -17.03
N THR A 105 -10.06 -6.60 -16.45
CA THR A 105 -11.37 -6.29 -17.01
C THR A 105 -12.20 -5.61 -15.93
N CYS A 106 -12.98 -4.59 -16.28
CA CYS A 106 -14.04 -4.10 -15.40
C CYS A 106 -15.42 -4.55 -15.88
N TYR A 107 -16.21 -5.10 -14.98
CA TYR A 107 -17.65 -5.30 -15.18
C TYR A 107 -18.46 -4.23 -14.44
N ALA A 108 -19.41 -3.58 -15.11
CA ALA A 108 -20.55 -2.94 -14.45
C ALA A 108 -21.69 -3.96 -14.38
N VAL A 109 -22.24 -4.20 -13.19
CA VAL A 109 -23.14 -5.32 -12.89
C VAL A 109 -24.34 -4.86 -12.09
N THR A 110 -25.54 -5.34 -12.42
CA THR A 110 -26.73 -5.13 -11.59
C THR A 110 -27.69 -6.31 -11.65
N SER A 111 -28.47 -6.52 -10.60
CA SER A 111 -29.54 -7.52 -10.57
C SER A 111 -30.90 -6.85 -10.76
N SER A 112 -31.79 -7.49 -11.51
CA SER A 112 -33.21 -7.13 -11.59
C SER A 112 -34.05 -8.41 -11.55
N GLY A 113 -34.80 -8.59 -10.46
CA GLY A 113 -35.37 -9.90 -10.13
C GLY A 113 -34.27 -10.93 -9.88
N SER A 114 -34.39 -12.12 -10.49
CA SER A 114 -33.37 -13.17 -10.47
C SER A 114 -32.32 -13.03 -11.57
N THR A 115 -32.51 -12.14 -12.54
CA THR A 115 -31.59 -11.96 -13.68
C THR A 115 -30.49 -10.96 -13.31
N VAL A 116 -29.25 -11.28 -13.68
CA VAL A 116 -28.11 -10.37 -13.54
C VAL A 116 -27.71 -9.86 -14.93
N TYR A 117 -27.44 -8.58 -15.02
CA TYR A 117 -26.99 -7.91 -16.24
C TYR A 117 -25.58 -7.39 -15.99
N ALA A 118 -24.70 -7.53 -16.97
CA ALA A 118 -23.40 -6.88 -16.93
C ALA A 118 -22.94 -6.38 -18.30
N SER A 119 -22.08 -5.37 -18.31
CA SER A 119 -21.22 -5.03 -19.44
C SER A 119 -19.78 -5.04 -19.00
N ASP A 120 -18.87 -5.35 -19.93
CA ASP A 120 -17.43 -5.30 -19.66
C ASP A 120 -16.76 -4.07 -20.30
N SER A 121 -15.57 -3.77 -19.79
CA SER A 121 -14.66 -2.72 -20.23
C SER A 121 -13.22 -3.19 -20.00
N LYS A 122 -12.32 -2.73 -20.85
CA LYS A 122 -10.96 -3.26 -20.95
C LYS A 122 -10.03 -2.55 -19.97
N GLY A 123 -9.38 -3.31 -19.08
CA GLY A 123 -8.41 -2.78 -18.13
C GLY A 123 -9.01 -2.06 -16.91
N GLN A 124 -9.92 -1.12 -17.12
CA GLN A 124 -10.45 -0.24 -16.06
C GLN A 124 -11.96 0.02 -16.22
N CYS A 125 -12.59 0.62 -15.21
CA CYS A 125 -14.02 0.93 -15.24
C CYS A 125 -14.27 2.29 -15.89
N GLU A 126 -15.05 2.32 -16.98
CA GLU A 126 -15.35 3.56 -17.71
C GLU A 126 -16.33 4.47 -16.94
N ARG A 127 -16.19 5.79 -17.16
CA ARG A 127 -17.09 6.78 -16.59
C ARG A 127 -18.52 6.55 -17.10
N SER A 128 -19.44 6.31 -16.17
CA SER A 128 -20.86 6.04 -16.48
C SER A 128 -21.10 4.73 -17.23
N GLN A 129 -20.19 3.75 -17.12
CA GLN A 129 -20.39 2.39 -17.61
C GLN A 129 -21.72 1.82 -17.07
N SER A 130 -22.55 1.29 -17.98
CA SER A 130 -23.91 0.80 -17.71
C SER A 130 -23.96 -0.72 -17.88
N PRO A 131 -24.55 -1.49 -16.95
CA PRO A 131 -24.66 -2.96 -17.05
C PRO A 131 -25.43 -3.47 -18.28
N THR A 132 -26.17 -2.62 -18.99
CA THR A 132 -26.99 -2.99 -20.15
C THR A 132 -26.54 -2.29 -21.44
N THR A 133 -25.34 -1.71 -21.46
CA THR A 133 -24.80 -1.02 -22.62
C THR A 133 -23.36 -1.44 -22.85
N LYS A 134 -23.07 -2.02 -24.02
CA LYS A 134 -21.72 -2.41 -24.42
C LYS A 134 -20.81 -1.18 -24.44
N GLN A 135 -19.63 -1.28 -23.82
CA GLN A 135 -18.61 -0.24 -23.89
C GLN A 135 -17.84 -0.28 -25.21
N SER A 136 -17.16 0.81 -25.53
CA SER A 136 -16.46 0.95 -26.81
C SER A 136 -15.30 -0.05 -26.94
N ASP A 137 -14.63 -0.35 -25.82
CA ASP A 137 -13.52 -1.30 -25.74
C ASP A 137 -13.89 -2.68 -25.16
N GLY A 138 -15.08 -2.82 -24.57
CA GLY A 138 -15.63 -4.06 -24.02
C GLY A 138 -15.97 -5.11 -25.09
N THR A 139 -16.04 -6.38 -24.71
CA THR A 139 -16.50 -7.46 -25.58
C THR A 139 -18.02 -7.40 -25.82
N GLY A 140 -18.82 -6.98 -24.83
CA GLY A 140 -20.27 -6.99 -24.97
C GLY A 140 -21.10 -6.62 -23.74
N THR A 141 -22.35 -7.08 -23.77
CA THR A 141 -23.25 -7.15 -22.61
C THR A 141 -23.63 -8.60 -22.35
N MET A 142 -23.72 -9.00 -21.09
CA MET A 142 -24.05 -10.34 -20.67
C MET A 142 -25.35 -10.34 -19.85
N VAL A 143 -26.15 -11.39 -20.05
CA VAL A 143 -27.35 -11.66 -19.25
C VAL A 143 -27.20 -13.03 -18.61
N PHE A 144 -27.17 -13.05 -17.28
CA PHE A 144 -26.99 -14.27 -16.48
C PHE A 144 -28.33 -14.73 -15.89
N THR A 145 -28.61 -16.01 -16.05
CA THR A 145 -29.74 -16.71 -15.42
C THR A 145 -29.18 -17.73 -14.43
N PRO A 146 -29.43 -17.58 -13.12
CA PRO A 146 -28.82 -18.44 -12.11
C PRO A 146 -29.40 -19.87 -12.17
N TYR A 147 -28.52 -20.86 -12.17
CA TYR A 147 -28.86 -22.24 -11.80
C TYR A 147 -28.91 -22.37 -10.27
N VAL A 148 -27.91 -21.80 -9.60
CA VAL A 148 -27.82 -21.70 -8.14
C VAL A 148 -27.19 -20.36 -7.75
N THR A 149 -27.54 -19.87 -6.57
CA THR A 149 -26.89 -18.70 -5.93
C THR A 149 -26.14 -19.18 -4.70
N CYS A 150 -24.94 -18.67 -4.48
CA CYS A 150 -24.09 -18.99 -3.33
C CYS A 150 -23.76 -17.74 -2.50
N PRO A 151 -24.79 -17.05 -1.95
CA PRO A 151 -24.57 -15.85 -1.16
C PRO A 151 -23.65 -16.14 0.04
N PHE A 152 -23.14 -15.07 0.66
CA PHE A 152 -22.56 -15.17 1.99
C PHE A 152 -23.65 -15.65 2.96
N THR A 153 -23.45 -16.83 3.54
CA THR A 153 -24.08 -17.15 4.82
C THR A 153 -23.47 -16.22 5.86
N THR A 154 -24.30 -15.49 6.60
CA THR A 154 -23.84 -14.52 7.60
C THR A 154 -23.01 -15.21 8.68
N ASP A 155 -21.68 -15.18 8.55
CA ASP A 155 -20.66 -15.36 9.59
C ASP A 155 -19.26 -15.42 8.93
N GLU A 156 -18.83 -14.31 8.30
CA GLU A 156 -17.43 -13.93 8.08
C GLU A 156 -17.41 -12.53 7.42
N PRO A 157 -17.05 -11.46 8.14
CA PRO A 157 -16.76 -10.19 7.48
C PRO A 157 -15.45 -10.36 6.71
N ALA A 158 -15.54 -10.32 5.38
CA ALA A 158 -14.42 -10.41 4.44
C ALA A 158 -13.32 -9.41 4.77
N SER A 159 -12.42 -9.82 5.65
CA SER A 159 -11.38 -8.98 6.23
C SER A 159 -10.20 -8.93 5.27
N ALA A 160 -10.35 -8.12 4.21
CA ALA A 160 -9.22 -7.61 3.45
C ALA A 160 -8.18 -7.12 4.47
N SER A 161 -7.02 -7.78 4.49
CA SER A 161 -6.30 -8.04 5.74
C SER A 161 -5.59 -6.80 6.29
N SER A 162 -6.36 -5.96 6.98
CA SER A 162 -5.93 -4.72 7.63
C SER A 162 -4.91 -4.95 8.76
N LEU A 163 -4.62 -6.20 9.13
CA LEU A 163 -3.53 -6.59 10.03
C LEU A 163 -2.20 -5.87 9.72
N GLY A 164 -1.80 -5.76 8.44
CA GLY A 164 -0.58 -5.04 8.08
C GLY A 164 -0.61 -3.54 8.42
N LEU A 165 -1.74 -2.89 8.19
CA LEU A 165 -1.97 -1.46 8.47
C LEU A 165 -2.13 -1.19 9.98
N ILE A 166 -2.84 -2.08 10.68
CA ILE A 166 -3.05 -2.00 12.14
C ILE A 166 -1.73 -2.20 12.88
N ILE A 167 -0.91 -3.18 12.50
CA ILE A 167 0.42 -3.40 13.09
C ILE A 167 1.31 -2.17 12.89
N ALA A 168 1.33 -1.59 11.68
CA ALA A 168 2.11 -0.38 11.41
C ALA A 168 1.69 0.81 12.29
N ILE A 169 0.39 1.06 12.44
CA ILE A 169 -0.15 2.14 13.29
C ILE A 169 0.18 1.92 14.77
N VAL A 170 0.02 0.68 15.27
CA VAL A 170 0.32 0.35 16.67
C VAL A 170 1.81 0.52 17.00
N VAL A 171 2.72 0.14 16.09
CA VAL A 171 4.16 0.34 16.28
C VAL A 171 4.53 1.83 16.31
N VAL A 172 3.98 2.65 15.42
CA VAL A 172 4.23 4.10 15.42
C VAL A 172 3.70 4.76 16.70
N LEU A 173 2.49 4.39 17.16
CA LEU A 173 1.93 4.89 18.42
C LEU A 173 2.78 4.50 19.64
N LEU A 174 3.27 3.27 19.71
CA LEU A 174 4.18 2.82 20.78
C LEU A 174 5.47 3.64 20.82
N LEU A 175 6.10 3.91 19.66
CA LEU A 175 7.31 4.73 19.58
C LEU A 175 7.07 6.18 20.03
N LEU A 176 5.93 6.77 19.66
CA LEU A 176 5.55 8.11 20.11
C LEU A 176 5.33 8.16 21.63
N ILE A 177 4.66 7.16 22.22
CA ILE A 177 4.46 7.07 23.67
C ILE A 177 5.80 6.97 24.41
N ILE A 178 6.73 6.14 23.91
CA ILE A 178 8.08 6.02 24.49
C ILE A 178 8.82 7.37 24.42
N ALA A 179 8.77 8.07 23.30
CA ALA A 179 9.41 9.38 23.15
C ALA A 179 8.86 10.42 24.14
N VAL A 180 7.54 10.45 24.36
CA VAL A 180 6.91 11.33 25.36
C VAL A 180 7.35 10.99 26.79
N ILE A 181 7.41 9.70 27.14
CA ILE A 181 7.87 9.26 28.48
C ILE A 181 9.33 9.65 28.71
N VAL A 182 10.22 9.40 27.75
CA VAL A 182 11.63 9.78 27.84
C VAL A 182 11.77 11.31 27.94
N GLY A 183 11.05 12.06 27.11
CA GLY A 183 11.03 13.53 27.17
C GLY A 183 10.57 14.06 28.53
N PHE A 184 9.53 13.47 29.13
CA PHE A 184 9.04 13.84 30.46
C PHE A 184 10.06 13.53 31.57
N ILE A 185 10.73 12.38 31.52
CA ILE A 185 11.79 12.00 32.48
C ILE A 185 12.97 12.98 32.38
N LEU A 186 13.43 13.29 31.16
CA LEU A 186 14.51 14.24 30.92
C LEU A 186 14.14 15.65 31.38
N TYR A 187 12.94 16.14 31.05
CA TYR A 187 12.43 17.43 31.53
C TYR A 187 12.41 17.51 33.06
N LYS A 188 11.94 16.45 33.73
CA LYS A 188 11.88 16.39 35.21
C LYS A 188 13.28 16.39 35.84
N LYS A 189 14.26 15.72 35.21
CA LYS A 189 15.67 15.72 35.63
C LYS A 189 16.32 17.10 35.46
N PHE A 190 16.12 17.75 34.31
CA PHE A 190 16.68 19.08 34.01
C PHE A 190 16.10 20.18 34.92
N LYS A 191 14.78 20.16 35.14
CA LYS A 191 14.08 21.07 36.06
C LYS A 191 14.48 20.88 37.53
N GLY A 192 14.97 19.69 37.88
CA GLY A 192 15.58 19.42 39.19
C GLY A 192 16.89 20.19 39.39
N GLN A 193 17.85 20.04 38.46
CA GLN A 193 19.17 20.69 38.58
C GLN A 193 19.09 22.22 38.54
N HIS A 194 18.18 22.80 37.75
CA HIS A 194 18.04 24.25 37.64
C HIS A 194 17.53 24.92 38.94
N LYS A 195 16.88 24.17 39.84
CA LYS A 195 16.50 24.67 41.17
C LYS A 195 17.70 24.70 42.13
N THR A 196 18.53 23.66 42.12
CA THR A 196 19.70 23.56 43.00
C THR A 196 20.72 24.66 42.70
N MET A 197 20.99 24.93 41.41
CA MET A 197 22.02 25.90 40.97
C MET A 197 21.75 27.34 41.45
N HIS A 198 20.48 27.78 41.47
CA HIS A 198 20.12 29.11 41.97
C HIS A 198 20.30 29.26 43.50
N GLN A 199 20.21 28.15 44.24
CA GLN A 199 20.37 28.16 45.70
C GLN A 199 21.87 28.24 46.07
N THR A 200 22.72 27.47 45.40
CA THR A 200 24.18 27.53 45.60
C THR A 200 24.78 28.87 45.18
N LEU A 201 24.24 29.49 44.12
CA LEU A 201 24.65 30.84 43.72
C LEU A 201 24.32 31.90 44.78
N ARG A 202 23.15 31.81 45.44
CA ARG A 202 22.80 32.74 46.53
C ARG A 202 23.67 32.55 47.77
N GLU A 203 23.90 31.31 48.22
CA GLU A 203 24.81 31.04 49.36
C GLU A 203 26.23 31.54 49.11
N ASN A 204 26.76 31.38 47.90
CA ASN A 204 28.09 31.88 47.56
C ASN A 204 28.14 33.42 47.49
N GLN A 205 27.08 34.07 46.99
CA GLN A 205 27.00 35.53 46.94
C GLN A 205 26.88 36.15 48.34
N GLU A 206 26.17 35.49 49.26
CA GLU A 206 26.04 35.90 50.66
C GLU A 206 27.39 35.74 51.41
N LYS A 207 28.11 34.63 51.21
CA LYS A 207 29.45 34.43 51.79
C LYS A 207 30.47 35.46 51.31
N VAL A 208 30.52 35.76 50.00
CA VAL A 208 31.42 36.79 49.45
C VAL A 208 31.15 38.16 50.09
N SER A 209 29.88 38.52 50.31
CA SER A 209 29.52 39.80 50.93
C SER A 209 29.89 39.92 52.42
N LEU A 210 30.10 38.80 53.12
CA LEU A 210 30.49 38.79 54.53
C LEU A 210 32.02 38.88 54.73
N GLU A 211 32.80 38.42 53.74
CA GLU A 211 34.26 38.32 53.83
C GLU A 211 34.97 39.63 53.42
N GLU A 212 34.30 40.50 52.65
CA GLU A 212 34.85 41.79 52.16
C GLU A 212 34.93 42.90 53.24
N LEU A 213 34.47 42.64 54.47
CA LEU A 213 34.34 43.63 55.55
C LEU A 213 35.39 43.55 56.68
N SER A 214 36.44 42.74 56.51
CA SER A 214 37.58 42.70 57.44
C SER A 214 38.81 43.41 56.87
N PRO A 215 39.26 44.54 57.47
CA PRO A 215 40.38 45.29 56.92
C PRO A 215 41.73 44.68 57.31
N ARG A 216 42.52 44.35 56.26
CA ARG A 216 44.00 44.29 56.20
C ARG A 216 44.78 43.96 57.48
N ASP A 217 45.55 42.89 57.41
CA ASP A 217 46.95 42.96 57.85
C ASP A 217 47.89 42.35 56.80
N ALA A 218 49.09 42.92 56.68
CA ALA A 218 50.06 42.56 55.67
C ALA A 218 51.22 41.77 56.27
N THR A 219 51.88 40.91 55.49
CA THR A 219 53.35 40.89 55.24
C THR A 219 53.83 39.57 54.61
N ALA A 220 55.09 39.60 54.18
CA ALA A 220 55.98 38.51 53.78
C ALA A 220 55.94 38.07 52.30
N ILE A 221 57.15 37.87 51.80
CA ILE A 221 57.56 37.56 50.43
C ILE A 221 58.00 36.10 50.42
N ASP A 222 57.74 35.34 49.34
CA ASP A 222 58.73 34.36 48.88
C ASP A 222 58.62 34.03 47.37
N ILE A 223 59.76 33.70 46.75
CA ILE A 223 59.97 33.25 45.36
C ILE A 223 61.11 32.23 45.44
N PRO A 224 60.98 30.94 45.03
CA PRO A 224 60.82 30.49 43.62
C PRO A 224 59.91 29.21 43.51
N GLU A 225 59.90 28.31 42.51
CA GLU A 225 60.69 28.10 41.27
C GLU A 225 59.86 27.40 40.15
N LYS A 226 60.24 27.63 38.87
CA LYS A 226 60.06 26.81 37.63
C LYS A 226 58.89 25.79 37.55
N LYS A 227 58.17 25.88 36.42
CA LYS A 227 58.51 25.09 35.22
C LYS A 227 57.87 25.67 33.94
N GLN A 228 58.69 25.84 32.90
CA GLN A 228 58.21 26.03 31.53
C GLN A 228 57.57 24.73 31.01
N LEU A 229 56.68 24.88 30.02
CA LEU A 229 56.54 23.95 28.90
C LEU A 229 56.09 24.75 27.67
N GLU A 230 56.85 24.67 26.58
CA GLU A 230 56.58 25.35 25.31
C GLU A 230 55.53 24.59 24.47
N PRO A 231 54.85 25.26 23.52
CA PRO A 231 53.79 24.64 22.72
C PRO A 231 54.32 23.68 21.66
N ILE A 232 53.67 22.51 21.53
CA ILE A 232 54.01 21.52 20.50
C ILE A 232 53.50 21.98 19.13
N SER A 233 54.43 22.13 18.18
CA SER A 233 54.17 22.39 16.77
C SER A 233 53.68 21.14 16.02
N VAL A 234 52.71 21.32 15.12
CA VAL A 234 52.15 20.25 14.26
C VAL A 234 53.15 19.86 13.15
N PRO A 235 53.40 18.56 12.89
CA PRO A 235 54.26 18.13 11.79
C PRO A 235 53.52 18.09 10.44
N VAL A 236 54.28 18.44 9.39
CA VAL A 236 53.90 18.41 7.97
C VAL A 236 53.71 16.98 7.49
N ALA A 237 52.69 16.74 6.65
CA ALA A 237 52.55 15.51 5.86
C ALA A 237 52.93 15.76 4.40
N ASN A 238 53.84 14.95 3.85
CA ASN A 238 54.32 15.03 2.46
C ASN A 238 54.06 13.70 1.73
N GLY A 239 53.32 13.76 0.61
CA GLY A 239 53.31 12.74 -0.45
C GLY A 239 52.67 11.37 -0.11
N VAL A 240 52.39 10.46 -1.05
CA VAL A 240 52.28 10.47 -2.54
C VAL A 240 51.27 9.31 -2.82
N GLU A 241 50.30 9.38 -3.74
CA GLU A 241 50.39 8.84 -5.12
C GLU A 241 49.05 8.96 -5.89
N THR A 242 49.18 8.88 -7.21
CA THR A 242 48.14 9.06 -8.23
C THR A 242 47.33 7.79 -8.55
N SER A 243 46.05 7.93 -8.90
CA SER A 243 45.48 7.20 -10.05
C SER A 243 44.30 7.95 -10.67
N THR A 244 44.03 7.66 -11.96
CA THR A 244 43.07 8.38 -12.82
C THR A 244 42.16 7.37 -13.52
N CYS A 245 40.97 7.81 -13.96
CA CYS A 245 40.00 7.08 -14.80
C CYS A 245 39.26 5.90 -14.11
N GLY A 246 38.05 5.54 -14.50
CA GLY A 246 37.18 6.09 -15.56
C GLY A 246 35.75 5.53 -15.50
N ASN A 247 34.87 6.01 -16.39
CA ASN A 247 33.44 5.68 -16.39
C ASN A 247 33.15 4.19 -16.72
N PRO A 248 32.05 3.61 -16.20
CA PRO A 248 31.66 2.23 -16.49
C PRO A 248 31.09 2.06 -17.93
N PRO A 249 31.32 0.91 -18.59
CA PRO A 249 30.88 0.67 -19.96
C PRO A 249 29.42 0.19 -20.08
N LEU A 250 28.81 0.47 -21.24
CA LEU A 250 27.47 0.02 -21.65
C LEU A 250 27.48 -1.44 -22.19
N PRO A 251 26.37 -2.19 -22.07
CA PRO A 251 26.26 -3.57 -22.54
C PRO A 251 26.02 -3.68 -24.07
N PRO A 252 26.43 -4.80 -24.71
CA PRO A 252 26.39 -4.96 -26.17
C PRO A 252 25.00 -5.35 -26.72
N ILE A 253 24.70 -4.84 -27.91
CA ILE A 253 23.54 -5.20 -28.74
C ILE A 253 23.84 -6.52 -29.47
N ARG A 254 22.86 -7.43 -29.55
CA ARG A 254 22.93 -8.62 -30.43
C ARG A 254 22.17 -8.36 -31.74
N HIS A 255 22.74 -8.85 -32.83
CA HIS A 255 22.06 -9.09 -34.10
C HIS A 255 21.40 -10.48 -34.10
#